data_AF-A0A5J9WUM3-F1
#
_entry.id   AF-A0A5J9WUM3-F1
#
_cell.length_a   1.000
_cell.length_b   1.000
_cell.length_c   1.000
_cell.angle_alpha   90.00
_cell.angle_beta   90.00
_cell.angle_gamma   90.00
#
_symmetry.space_group_name_H-M   'P 1'
#
loop_
_entity.id
_entity.type
_entity.pdbx_description
1 polymer ?
#
loop_
_entity_poly.entity_id
_entity_poly.type
_entity_poly.pdbx_seq_one_letter_code
_entity_poly.pdbx_strand_id
1 'polypeptide(L)'
;MSYRYKNKQHAPARTRLPLLHDLVCFDSILVLIEQVLSNKKLMSATHRVVRKPAAHRHSFAFFFCLHGDKWVEPLPEFTDKVGEAPRYRGFFFGEYLNLRKLNKTHPPSRPEDVISITHYEI
;
A
#
# COMPACT_ATOMS: atom_id res chain seq x y z
N MET A 1 19.84 8.92 -2.43
CA MET A 1 19.42 8.80 -3.84
C MET A 1 17.90 8.82 -3.91
N SER A 2 17.30 9.81 -4.58
CA SER A 2 15.84 9.96 -4.71
C SER A 2 15.45 9.67 -6.16
N TYR A 3 14.85 8.49 -6.40
CA TYR A 3 14.29 8.16 -7.71
C TYR A 3 12.98 8.92 -7.89
N ARG A 4 13.02 9.96 -8.72
CA ARG A 4 11.86 10.77 -9.08
C ARG A 4 11.26 10.24 -10.38
N TYR A 5 10.38 9.23 -10.28
CA TYR A 5 9.51 8.88 -11.39
C TYR A 5 8.54 10.02 -11.68
N LYS A 6 8.74 10.70 -12.80
CA LYS A 6 7.74 11.58 -13.41
C LYS A 6 6.93 10.72 -14.37
N ASN A 7 5.84 10.12 -13.91
CA ASN A 7 4.78 9.70 -14.81
C ASN A 7 3.51 10.51 -14.48
N LYS A 8 3.14 11.40 -15.40
CA LYS A 8 2.19 12.50 -15.18
C LYS A 8 0.85 12.27 -15.86
N GLN A 9 0.60 11.09 -16.44
CA GLN A 9 -0.50 10.96 -17.37
C GLN A 9 -1.80 10.41 -16.78
N HIS A 10 -1.83 9.63 -15.70
CA HIS A 10 -3.07 9.23 -15.00
C HIS A 10 -2.83 9.13 -13.49
N ALA A 11 -2.67 10.27 -12.80
CA ALA A 11 -2.64 10.29 -11.34
C ALA A 11 -4.04 10.70 -10.83
N PRO A 12 -4.67 9.95 -9.90
CA PRO A 12 -5.88 10.41 -9.23
C PRO A 12 -5.62 11.76 -8.57
N ALA A 13 -6.66 12.60 -8.47
CA ALA A 13 -6.56 13.95 -7.93
C ALA A 13 -5.78 13.93 -6.60
N ARG A 14 -4.62 14.60 -6.56
CA ARG A 14 -3.79 14.70 -5.35
C ARG A 14 -4.42 15.67 -4.38
N THR A 15 -5.22 15.16 -3.46
CA THR A 15 -5.81 15.96 -2.38
C THR A 15 -4.77 16.20 -1.27
N ARG A 16 -4.62 17.47 -0.86
CA ARG A 16 -3.87 17.79 0.36
C ARG A 16 -4.79 17.58 1.55
N LEU A 17 -4.40 16.71 2.47
CA LEU A 17 -5.10 16.55 3.74
C LEU A 17 -4.80 17.77 4.62
N PRO A 18 -5.84 18.46 5.14
CA PRO A 18 -5.63 19.58 6.06
C PRO A 18 -5.04 19.05 7.38
N LEU A 19 -4.11 19.80 7.96
CA LEU A 19 -3.64 19.54 9.31
C LEU A 19 -4.72 20.07 10.26
N LEU A 20 -5.57 19.17 10.79
CA LEU A 20 -6.47 19.54 11.88
C LEU A 20 -5.60 19.72 13.13
N HIS A 21 -5.56 20.93 13.68
CA HIS A 21 -4.58 21.32 14.70
C HIS A 21 -4.73 20.60 16.06
N ASP A 22 -5.85 19.91 16.29
CA ASP A 22 -6.14 19.20 17.55
C ASP A 22 -6.46 17.70 17.35
N LEU A 23 -6.34 17.19 16.13
CA LEU A 23 -6.47 15.77 15.87
C LEU A 23 -5.08 15.21 15.61
N VAL A 24 -4.67 14.22 16.39
CA VAL A 24 -3.77 13.19 15.87
C VAL A 24 -4.42 12.75 14.56
N CYS A 25 -3.86 13.18 13.43
CA CYS A 25 -4.32 12.75 12.13
C CYS A 25 -3.94 11.27 12.09
N PHE A 26 -4.85 10.42 12.56
CA PHE A 26 -4.87 9.00 12.27
C PHE A 26 -5.19 8.90 10.80
N ASP A 27 -4.20 9.23 9.97
CA ASP A 27 -4.14 8.75 8.61
C ASP A 27 -3.97 7.24 8.76
N SER A 28 -5.09 6.54 9.00
CA SER A 28 -5.20 5.09 8.95
C SER A 28 -5.03 4.72 7.49
N ILE A 29 -3.76 4.70 7.07
CA ILE A 29 -3.36 4.17 5.79
C ILE A 29 -3.63 2.68 5.89
N LEU A 30 -4.75 2.26 5.29
CA LEU A 30 -5.01 0.84 5.09
C LEU A 30 -3.80 0.25 4.37
N VAL A 31 -3.21 -0.75 5.01
CA VAL A 31 -2.05 -1.44 4.46
C VAL A 31 -2.55 -2.34 3.35
N LEU A 32 -1.77 -2.49 2.28
CA LEU A 32 -2.11 -3.30 1.11
C LEU A 32 -2.62 -4.72 1.41
N ILE A 33 -2.34 -5.25 2.60
CA ILE A 33 -2.83 -6.55 3.08
C ILE A 33 -4.34 -6.53 3.34
N GLU A 34 -4.91 -5.47 3.95
CA GLU A 34 -6.35 -5.37 4.19
C GLU A 34 -7.15 -5.34 2.88
N GLN A 35 -6.56 -4.77 1.83
CA GLN A 35 -7.13 -4.79 0.48
C GLN A 35 -7.20 -6.23 -0.08
N VAL A 36 -6.19 -7.07 0.19
CA VAL A 36 -6.21 -8.49 -0.22
C VAL A 36 -7.24 -9.27 0.59
N LEU A 37 -7.21 -9.13 1.93
CA LEU A 37 -8.12 -9.83 2.84
C LEU A 37 -9.60 -9.50 2.53
N SER A 38 -9.89 -8.25 2.19
CA SER A 38 -11.24 -7.78 1.83
C SER A 38 -11.60 -7.98 0.35
N ASN A 39 -10.81 -8.73 -0.42
CA ASN A 39 -11.07 -9.00 -1.83
C ASN A 39 -11.30 -7.72 -2.68
N LYS A 40 -10.46 -6.69 -2.48
CA LYS A 40 -10.53 -5.38 -3.18
C LYS A 40 -11.74 -4.50 -2.80
N LYS A 41 -12.49 -4.83 -1.75
CA LYS A 41 -13.56 -3.96 -1.21
C LYS A 41 -12.99 -2.73 -0.50
N LEU A 42 -11.87 -2.90 0.21
CA LEU A 42 -11.12 -1.80 0.80
C LEU A 42 -9.94 -1.44 -0.10
N MET A 43 -9.71 -0.15 -0.30
CA MET A 43 -8.64 0.37 -1.16
C MET A 43 -7.50 0.93 -0.30
N SER A 44 -6.28 0.48 -0.54
CA SER A 44 -5.09 1.07 0.08
C SER A 44 -4.75 2.40 -0.59
N ALA A 45 -4.66 3.48 0.20
CA ALA A 45 -4.37 4.81 -0.31
C ALA A 45 -2.85 5.02 -0.51
N THR A 46 -2.45 5.35 -1.75
CA THR A 46 -1.09 5.80 -2.02
C THR A 46 -0.92 7.25 -1.56
N HIS A 47 -0.10 7.45 -0.53
CA HIS A 47 0.16 8.76 0.06
C HIS A 47 1.66 9.09 -0.02
N ARG A 48 1.98 10.38 0.09
CA ARG A 48 3.37 10.86 0.16
C ARG A 48 3.46 12.04 1.10
N VAL A 49 4.59 12.15 1.80
CA VAL A 49 4.90 13.32 2.61
C VAL A 49 5.67 14.33 1.76
N VAL A 50 5.18 15.58 1.75
CA VAL A 50 5.88 16.71 1.11
C VAL A 50 6.41 17.63 2.20
N ARG A 51 7.74 17.85 2.21
CA ARG A 51 8.38 18.79 3.12
C ARG A 51 8.17 20.23 2.62
N LYS A 52 7.77 21.14 3.52
CA LYS A 52 7.84 22.59 3.27
C LYS A 52 9.26 23.10 3.56
N PRO A 53 9.84 24.00 2.75
CA PRO A 53 11.22 24.45 2.93
C PRO A 53 11.51 25.09 4.29
N ALA A 54 10.55 25.85 4.83
CA ALA A 54 10.75 26.73 5.99
C ALA A 54 10.30 26.14 7.35
N ALA A 55 9.85 24.88 7.40
CA ALA A 55 9.32 24.30 8.64
C ALA A 55 9.81 22.87 8.86
N HIS A 56 10.16 22.57 10.11
CA HIS A 56 10.38 21.20 10.57
C HIS A 56 9.03 20.53 10.83
N ARG A 57 8.86 19.30 10.34
CA ARG A 57 7.67 18.49 10.58
C ARG A 57 8.10 17.22 11.29
N HIS A 58 7.51 16.98 12.46
CA HIS A 58 7.60 15.73 13.17
C HIS A 58 6.28 14.98 13.03
N SER A 59 6.35 13.66 12.88
CA SER A 59 5.18 12.79 12.80
C SER A 59 5.56 11.46 13.41
N PHE A 60 4.63 10.87 14.17
CA PHE A 60 4.75 9.52 14.68
C PHE A 60 3.86 8.60 13.84
N ALA A 61 4.34 7.41 13.53
CA ALA A 61 3.59 6.41 12.78
C ALA A 61 3.69 5.08 13.52
N PHE A 62 2.54 4.42 13.68
CA PHE A 62 2.42 3.08 14.23
C PHE A 62 2.02 2.14 13.10
N PHE A 63 2.70 1.00 13.00
CA PHE A 63 2.43 0.01 11.96
C PHE A 63 2.04 -1.30 12.62
N PHE A 64 0.82 -1.76 12.34
CA PHE A 64 0.39 -3.11 12.66
C PHE A 64 0.70 -3.99 11.46
N CYS A 65 1.76 -4.79 11.57
CA CYS A 65 2.23 -5.66 10.49
C CYS A 65 2.06 -7.13 10.88
N LEU A 66 1.81 -7.96 9.87
CA LEU A 66 1.86 -9.40 10.02
C LEU A 66 3.31 -9.87 10.18
N HIS A 67 3.49 -11.03 10.79
CA HIS A 67 4.78 -11.73 10.72
C HIS A 67 4.97 -12.37 9.34
N GLY A 68 6.23 -12.52 8.91
CA GLY A 68 6.57 -12.96 7.55
C GLY A 68 6.18 -14.41 7.23
N ASP A 69 6.01 -15.24 8.25
CA ASP A 69 5.57 -16.63 8.17
C ASP A 69 4.05 -16.77 7.94
N LYS A 70 3.29 -15.67 8.00
CA LYS A 70 1.84 -15.71 7.84
C LYS A 70 1.42 -15.82 6.38
N TRP A 71 0.48 -16.73 6.13
CA TRP A 71 -0.23 -16.87 4.87
C TRP A 71 -1.27 -15.76 4.72
N VAL A 72 -1.36 -15.17 3.53
CA VAL A 72 -2.29 -14.09 3.21
C VAL A 72 -3.06 -14.46 1.95
N GLU A 73 -4.38 -14.48 2.06
CA GLU A 73 -5.31 -14.70 0.95
C GLU A 73 -6.65 -14.00 1.22
N PRO A 74 -7.51 -13.79 0.21
CA PRO A 74 -8.84 -13.25 0.43
C PRO A 74 -9.62 -14.07 1.45
N LEU A 75 -10.23 -13.40 2.42
CA LEU A 75 -10.96 -14.09 3.48
C LEU A 75 -12.25 -14.75 2.91
N PRO A 76 -12.68 -15.91 3.43
CA PRO A 76 -13.90 -16.59 2.99
C PRO A 76 -15.16 -15.73 3.10
N GLU A 77 -15.19 -14.81 4.07
CA GLU A 77 -16.27 -13.82 4.27
C GLU A 77 -16.43 -12.85 3.09
N PHE A 78 -15.39 -12.68 2.27
CA PHE A 78 -15.39 -11.79 1.10
C PHE A 78 -15.30 -12.55 -0.22
N THR A 79 -15.40 -13.88 -0.18
CA THR A 79 -15.36 -14.77 -1.34
C THR A 79 -16.52 -15.75 -1.29
N ASP A 80 -16.29 -16.98 -0.85
CA ASP A 80 -17.23 -18.11 -0.92
C ASP A 80 -18.57 -17.81 -0.22
N LYS A 81 -18.53 -17.14 0.93
CA LYS A 81 -19.76 -16.83 1.71
C LYS A 81 -20.67 -15.80 1.03
N VAL A 82 -20.12 -15.00 0.11
CA VAL A 82 -20.86 -13.96 -0.64
C VAL A 82 -21.08 -14.38 -2.10
N GLY A 83 -20.50 -15.51 -2.54
CA GLY A 83 -20.54 -15.96 -3.93
C GLY A 83 -19.64 -15.14 -4.86
N GLU A 84 -18.65 -14.42 -4.33
CA GLU A 84 -17.66 -13.68 -5.12
C GLU A 84 -16.38 -14.51 -5.31
N ALA A 85 -15.84 -14.56 -6.52
CA ALA A 85 -14.58 -15.23 -6.77
C ALA A 85 -13.40 -14.46 -6.10
N PRO A 86 -12.36 -15.16 -5.64
CA PRO A 86 -11.15 -14.53 -5.13
C PRO A 86 -10.42 -13.76 -6.24
N ARG A 87 -10.09 -12.49 -5.99
CA ARG A 87 -9.34 -11.62 -6.92
C ARG A 87 -7.84 -11.68 -6.72
N TYR A 88 -7.37 -12.32 -5.66
CA TYR A 88 -5.96 -12.44 -5.33
C TYR A 88 -5.63 -13.90 -5.02
N ARG A 89 -4.47 -14.36 -5.49
CA ARG A 89 -3.90 -15.65 -5.09
C ARG A 89 -3.28 -15.55 -3.70
N GLY A 90 -3.28 -16.65 -2.95
CA GLY A 90 -2.62 -16.72 -1.64
C GLY A 90 -1.09 -16.66 -1.74
N PHE A 91 -0.44 -16.09 -0.73
CA PHE A 91 1.02 -15.94 -0.65
C PHE A 91 1.52 -15.79 0.79
N PHE A 92 2.83 -15.97 1.01
CA PHE A 92 3.45 -15.68 2.30
C PHE A 92 3.83 -14.21 2.43
N PHE A 93 3.48 -13.58 3.56
CA PHE A 93 3.76 -12.16 3.78
C PHE A 93 5.26 -11.81 3.68
N GLY A 94 6.14 -12.73 4.09
CA GLY A 94 7.59 -12.57 3.99
C GLY A 94 8.09 -12.45 2.55
N GLU A 95 7.50 -13.20 1.62
CA GLU A 95 7.84 -13.11 0.19
C GLU A 95 7.47 -11.74 -0.37
N TYR A 96 6.26 -11.27 -0.04
CA TYR A 96 5.83 -9.92 -0.42
C TYR A 96 6.76 -8.83 0.13
N LEU A 97 7.19 -8.94 1.40
CA LEU A 97 8.16 -8.02 1.98
C LEU A 97 9.50 -8.04 1.24
N ASN A 98 9.97 -9.22 0.82
CA ASN A 98 11.20 -9.35 0.06
C ASN A 98 11.09 -8.71 -1.32
N LEU A 99 9.98 -8.91 -2.03
CA LEU A 99 9.70 -8.21 -3.31
C LEU A 99 9.68 -6.68 -3.13
N ARG A 100 9.11 -6.19 -2.02
CA ARG A 100 9.13 -4.76 -1.69
C ARG A 100 10.53 -4.23 -1.38
N LYS A 101 11.41 -5.05 -0.78
CA LYS A 101 12.83 -4.71 -0.60
C LYS A 101 13.57 -4.69 -1.94
N LEU A 102 13.26 -5.62 -2.85
CA LEU A 102 13.84 -5.67 -4.19
C LEU A 102 13.54 -4.40 -4.97
N ASN A 103 12.29 -3.92 -4.97
CA ASN A 103 11.94 -2.65 -5.62
C ASN A 103 12.75 -1.43 -5.12
N LYS A 104 13.25 -1.47 -3.88
CA LYS A 104 14.08 -0.39 -3.31
C LYS A 104 15.56 -0.53 -3.66
N THR A 105 16.06 -1.76 -3.68
CA THR A 105 17.48 -2.07 -3.92
C THR A 105 17.81 -2.08 -5.41
N HIS A 106 16.89 -2.56 -6.23
CA HIS A 106 16.98 -2.66 -7.68
C HIS A 106 15.76 -1.97 -8.28
N PRO A 107 15.72 -0.62 -8.26
CA PRO A 107 14.56 0.12 -8.69
C PRO A 107 14.30 -0.15 -10.18
N PRO A 108 13.08 -0.57 -10.55
CA PRO A 108 12.77 -0.84 -11.94
C PRO A 108 12.87 0.43 -12.79
N SER A 109 13.20 0.24 -14.07
CA SER A 109 13.35 1.30 -15.09
C SER A 109 12.04 1.78 -15.70
N ARG A 110 10.93 1.08 -15.40
CA ARG A 110 9.58 1.53 -15.73
C ARG A 110 8.67 1.42 -14.51
N PRO A 111 7.65 2.29 -14.37
CA PRO A 111 6.74 2.21 -13.25
C PRO A 111 5.79 1.01 -13.33
N GLU A 112 5.55 0.48 -14.54
CA GLU A 112 4.77 -0.74 -14.77
C GLU A 112 5.45 -1.99 -14.18
N ASP A 113 6.78 -1.99 -14.10
CA ASP A 113 7.58 -3.12 -13.61
C ASP A 113 7.69 -3.13 -12.07
N VAL A 114 7.07 -2.17 -11.38
CA VAL A 114 7.07 -2.10 -9.91
C VAL A 114 6.23 -3.25 -9.35
N ILE A 115 6.88 -4.16 -8.63
CA ILE A 115 6.19 -5.30 -8.03
C ILE A 115 5.30 -4.81 -6.87
N SER A 116 3.99 -4.90 -7.06
CA SER A 116 2.98 -4.51 -6.06
C SER A 116 2.06 -5.69 -5.74
N ILE A 117 1.02 -5.49 -4.94
CA ILE A 117 -0.01 -6.54 -4.72
C ILE A 117 -0.65 -7.02 -6.03
N THR A 118 -0.63 -6.19 -7.08
CA THR A 118 -1.11 -6.56 -8.42
C THR A 118 -0.38 -7.78 -8.98
N HIS A 119 0.83 -8.08 -8.51
CA HIS A 119 1.54 -9.30 -8.86
C HIS A 119 0.78 -10.59 -8.48
N TYR A 120 -0.11 -10.50 -7.48
CA TYR A 120 -0.92 -11.60 -6.98
C TYR A 120 -2.39 -11.53 -7.44
N GLU A 121 -2.79 -10.54 -8.25
CA GLU A 121 -4.14 -10.50 -8.81
C GLU A 121 -4.36 -11.65 -9.82
N ILE A 122 -5.58 -12.21 -9.86
CA ILE A 122 -6.02 -13.28 -10.77
C ILE A 122 -7.04 -12.71 -11.76
#